data_AF-A0A9D4GCI0-F1
#
_entry.id   AF-A0A9D4GCI0-F1
#
_cell.length_a   1.000
_cell.length_b   1.000
_cell.length_c   1.000
_cell.angle_alpha   90.00
_cell.angle_beta   90.00
_cell.angle_gamma   90.00
#
_symmetry.space_group_name_H-M   'P 1'
#
loop_
_entity.id
_entity.type
_entity.pdbx_description
1 polymer ?
#
loop_
_entity_poly.entity_id
_entity_poly.type
_entity_poly.pdbx_seq_one_letter_code
_entity_poly.pdbx_strand_id
1 'polypeptide(L)'
;MIDIWRTVYPNESKFTWHSNTKPTIFCRLDYFLISESLCNIIDTCNIKPGFMTDHSLVELKLHNIQPERGPGYFKINNSILLDTQYQTQIKQEILNTVQNNKDANPNTLWEVIKGNIRNTTIRYTSFKQKETHKLETDTIKTIETLEKQLHQTNTNDTTDIENEITLKKQILDGIYHTHLNGIILRARAQHVEHNEKNT
;
A
#
# COMPACT_ATOMS: atom_id res chain seq x y z
N MET A 1 -15.75 -22.31 -19.07
CA MET A 1 -14.85 -21.61 -18.12
C MET A 1 -14.17 -22.68 -17.27
N ILE A 2 -12.89 -22.50 -16.93
CA ILE A 2 -12.12 -23.43 -16.11
C ILE A 2 -11.60 -22.75 -14.85
N ASP A 3 -11.41 -23.52 -13.78
CA ASP A 3 -10.72 -23.09 -12.56
C ASP A 3 -9.21 -23.25 -12.74
N ILE A 4 -8.54 -22.14 -13.02
CA ILE A 4 -7.12 -22.15 -13.35
C ILE A 4 -6.25 -22.70 -12.21
N TRP A 5 -6.60 -22.42 -10.95
CA TRP A 5 -5.79 -22.90 -9.82
C TRP A 5 -5.84 -24.42 -9.76
N ARG A 6 -7.03 -25.02 -9.93
CA ARG A 6 -7.18 -26.48 -9.96
C ARG A 6 -6.52 -27.10 -11.19
N THR A 7 -6.51 -26.41 -12.33
CA THR A 7 -5.81 -26.87 -13.53
C THR A 7 -4.29 -26.91 -13.34
N VAL A 8 -3.71 -25.90 -12.69
CA VAL A 8 -2.26 -25.84 -12.41
C VAL A 8 -1.87 -26.81 -11.28
N TYR A 9 -2.71 -26.96 -10.26
CA TYR A 9 -2.44 -27.78 -9.07
C TYR A 9 -3.51 -28.86 -8.86
N PRO A 10 -3.59 -29.88 -9.74
CA PRO A 10 -4.66 -30.87 -9.71
C PRO A 10 -4.67 -31.68 -8.40
N ASN A 11 -3.47 -31.99 -7.87
CA ASN A 11 -3.28 -32.86 -6.71
C ASN A 11 -3.06 -32.09 -5.39
N GLU A 12 -3.00 -30.76 -5.42
CA GLU A 12 -2.80 -29.99 -4.19
C GLU A 12 -4.13 -29.63 -3.53
N SER A 13 -4.10 -29.61 -2.20
CA SER A 13 -5.19 -29.14 -1.36
C SER A 13 -4.76 -27.84 -0.70
N LYS A 14 -5.35 -26.74 -1.15
CA LYS A 14 -5.15 -25.42 -0.58
C LYS A 14 -6.48 -24.72 -0.46
N PHE A 15 -6.61 -23.96 0.62
CA PHE A 15 -7.86 -23.34 1.04
C PHE A 15 -7.71 -21.83 1.01
N THR A 16 -8.81 -21.14 0.80
CA THR A 16 -8.83 -19.67 0.82
C THR A 16 -9.55 -19.15 2.04
N TRP A 17 -10.17 -19.99 2.85
CA TRP A 17 -10.86 -19.59 4.07
C TRP A 17 -10.79 -20.71 5.10
N HIS A 18 -10.81 -20.34 6.38
CA HIS A 18 -10.98 -21.28 7.49
C HIS A 18 -11.90 -20.74 8.58
N SER A 19 -12.61 -21.62 9.26
CA SER A 19 -13.44 -21.21 10.42
C SER A 19 -12.55 -20.84 11.61
N ASN A 20 -12.94 -19.77 12.30
CA ASN A 20 -12.34 -19.41 13.59
C ASN A 20 -12.98 -20.16 14.78
N THR A 21 -13.99 -20.99 14.51
CA THR A 21 -14.73 -21.79 15.49
C THR A 21 -14.41 -23.28 15.34
N LYS A 22 -14.65 -24.06 16.42
CA LYS A 22 -14.48 -25.51 16.43
C LYS A 22 -15.80 -26.22 16.03
N PRO A 23 -15.76 -27.29 15.21
CA PRO A 23 -14.56 -27.85 14.56
C PRO A 23 -14.02 -26.91 13.48
N THR A 24 -12.69 -26.86 13.34
CA THR A 24 -12.04 -26.05 12.31
C THR A 24 -12.35 -26.63 10.93
N ILE A 25 -12.99 -25.83 10.09
CA ILE A 25 -13.35 -26.17 8.72
C ILE A 25 -12.45 -25.36 7.79
N PHE A 26 -11.97 -25.99 6.72
CA PHE A 26 -11.21 -25.34 5.68
C PHE A 26 -11.95 -25.44 4.36
N CYS A 27 -12.12 -24.30 3.69
CA CYS A 27 -12.81 -24.20 2.41
C CYS A 27 -11.96 -23.41 1.43
N ARG A 28 -12.00 -23.79 0.16
CA ARG A 28 -11.57 -22.91 -0.93
C ARG A 28 -12.84 -22.29 -1.46
N LEU A 29 -13.04 -21.00 -1.20
CA LEU A 29 -14.25 -20.24 -1.57
C LEU A 29 -13.98 -19.23 -2.69
N ASP A 30 -12.71 -18.89 -2.93
CA ASP A 30 -12.27 -17.87 -3.86
C ASP A 30 -11.55 -18.52 -5.04
N TYR A 31 -11.95 -18.17 -6.26
CA TYR A 31 -11.41 -18.77 -7.48
C TYR A 31 -11.42 -17.78 -8.64
N PHE A 32 -10.47 -17.93 -9.56
CA PHE A 32 -10.58 -17.33 -10.88
C PHE A 32 -11.12 -18.37 -11.86
N LEU A 33 -12.30 -18.08 -12.42
CA LEU A 33 -12.84 -18.82 -13.55
C LEU A 33 -12.48 -18.07 -14.83
N ILE A 34 -11.78 -18.75 -15.74
CA ILE A 34 -11.29 -18.14 -16.97
C ILE A 34 -11.80 -18.88 -18.21
N SER A 35 -11.74 -18.22 -19.37
CA SER A 35 -11.87 -18.92 -20.64
C SER A 35 -10.66 -19.83 -20.86
N GLU A 36 -10.89 -21.03 -21.40
CA GLU A 36 -9.83 -21.97 -21.75
C GLU A 36 -8.85 -21.38 -22.77
N SER A 37 -9.33 -20.48 -23.64
CA SER A 37 -8.48 -19.74 -24.59
C SER A 37 -7.45 -18.83 -23.93
N LEU A 38 -7.63 -18.45 -22.66
CA LEU A 38 -6.71 -17.58 -21.92
C LEU A 38 -5.64 -18.37 -21.14
N CYS A 39 -5.69 -19.71 -21.14
CA CYS A 39 -4.70 -20.51 -20.41
C CYS A 39 -3.26 -20.22 -20.84
N ASN A 40 -3.06 -19.99 -22.13
CA ASN A 40 -1.75 -19.77 -22.72
C ASN A 40 -1.08 -18.46 -22.29
N ILE A 41 -1.86 -17.49 -21.77
CA ILE A 41 -1.33 -16.20 -21.33
C ILE A 41 -1.15 -16.14 -19.81
N ILE A 42 -1.29 -17.25 -19.09
CA ILE A 42 -1.18 -17.28 -17.63
C ILE A 42 0.26 -17.61 -17.26
N ASP A 43 0.80 -16.80 -16.36
CA ASP A 43 2.14 -16.99 -15.80
C ASP A 43 2.05 -17.84 -14.53
N THR A 44 1.25 -17.42 -13.54
CA THR A 44 1.10 -18.13 -12.26
C THR A 44 -0.29 -17.93 -11.66
N CYS A 45 -0.77 -18.92 -10.89
CA CYS A 45 -1.96 -18.77 -10.04
C CYS A 45 -1.66 -19.23 -8.61
N ASN A 46 -1.52 -18.32 -7.65
CA ASN A 46 -1.09 -18.64 -6.29
C ASN A 46 -2.19 -18.35 -5.27
N ILE A 47 -2.21 -19.12 -4.18
CA ILE A 47 -2.94 -18.78 -2.96
C ILE A 47 -1.90 -18.37 -1.91
N LYS A 48 -2.00 -17.17 -1.35
CA LYS A 48 -1.07 -16.60 -0.36
C LYS A 48 -1.85 -16.17 0.89
N PRO A 49 -1.22 -16.13 2.08
CA PRO A 49 -1.88 -15.58 3.27
C PRO A 49 -2.46 -14.19 2.99
N GLY A 50 -3.69 -13.95 3.43
CA GLY A 50 -4.33 -12.63 3.36
C GLY A 50 -3.86 -11.73 4.49
N PHE A 51 -3.95 -10.42 4.28
CA PHE A 51 -3.62 -9.41 5.30
C PHE A 51 -4.92 -8.80 5.84
N MET A 52 -5.12 -8.87 7.16
CA MET A 52 -6.33 -8.37 7.86
C MET A 52 -7.66 -8.93 7.32
N THR A 53 -7.66 -10.18 6.88
CA THR A 53 -8.85 -10.90 6.40
C THR A 53 -8.75 -12.36 6.84
N ASP A 54 -9.90 -12.99 7.06
CA ASP A 54 -10.09 -14.43 7.23
C ASP A 54 -9.99 -15.21 5.91
N HIS A 55 -9.83 -14.51 4.79
CA HIS A 55 -9.57 -15.09 3.48
C HIS A 55 -8.09 -15.01 3.10
N SER A 56 -7.63 -15.98 2.30
CA SER A 56 -6.32 -15.96 1.64
C SER A 56 -6.41 -15.24 0.30
N LEU A 57 -5.35 -14.54 -0.08
CA LEU A 57 -5.22 -13.89 -1.38
C LEU A 57 -5.12 -14.95 -2.48
N VAL A 58 -6.01 -14.89 -3.47
CA VAL A 58 -5.84 -15.60 -4.74
C VAL A 58 -5.21 -14.64 -5.76
N GLU A 59 -4.02 -14.96 -6.25
CA GLU A 59 -3.25 -14.15 -7.16
C GLU A 59 -3.17 -14.84 -8.53
N LEU A 60 -3.70 -14.21 -9.57
CA LEU A 60 -3.54 -14.65 -10.96
C LEU A 60 -2.64 -13.66 -11.69
N LYS A 61 -1.52 -14.15 -12.22
CA LYS A 61 -0.58 -13.35 -13.00
C LYS A 61 -0.70 -13.74 -14.47
N LEU A 62 -0.89 -12.75 -15.32
CA LEU A 62 -1.01 -12.89 -16.77
C LEU A 62 0.27 -12.37 -17.42
N HIS A 63 0.83 -13.13 -18.36
CA HIS A 63 1.98 -12.72 -19.17
C HIS A 63 1.52 -11.89 -20.37
N ASN A 64 2.40 -11.01 -20.89
CA ASN A 64 2.19 -10.21 -22.11
C ASN A 64 1.00 -9.23 -22.13
N ILE A 65 0.41 -8.92 -20.98
CA ILE A 65 -0.53 -7.80 -20.87
C ILE A 65 0.27 -6.55 -20.46
N GLN A 66 0.92 -5.91 -21.43
CA GLN A 66 1.49 -4.58 -21.25
C GLN A 66 0.58 -3.59 -21.96
N PRO A 67 -0.43 -3.02 -21.29
CA PRO A 67 -1.19 -1.94 -21.88
C PRO A 67 -0.22 -0.78 -22.14
N GLU A 68 -0.34 -0.14 -23.30
CA GLU A 68 0.42 1.08 -23.57
C GLU A 68 0.10 2.10 -22.47
N ARG A 69 1.11 2.43 -21.68
CA ARG A 69 0.97 3.47 -20.66
C ARG A 69 0.93 4.79 -21.40
N GLY A 70 -0.20 5.49 -21.31
CA GLY A 70 -0.27 6.88 -21.74
C GLY A 70 0.67 7.79 -20.93
N PRO A 71 0.76 9.08 -21.25
CA PRO A 71 1.66 10.05 -20.62
C PRO A 71 1.47 10.22 -19.09
N GLY A 72 0.43 9.60 -18.53
CA GLY A 72 0.03 9.75 -17.14
C GLY A 72 -0.50 11.15 -16.86
N TYR A 73 -1.11 11.33 -15.69
CA TYR A 73 -1.43 12.65 -15.18
C TYR A 73 -0.83 12.78 -13.79
N PHE A 74 -0.31 13.98 -13.48
CA PHE A 74 0.21 14.26 -12.16
C PHE A 74 -0.97 14.34 -11.17
N LYS A 75 -1.05 13.36 -10.25
CA LYS A 75 -2.04 13.34 -9.17
C LYS A 75 -1.31 13.41 -7.84
N ILE A 76 -1.59 14.44 -7.06
CA ILE A 76 -1.04 14.57 -5.70
C ILE A 76 -1.94 13.84 -4.70
N ASN A 77 -1.34 13.34 -3.61
CA ASN A 77 -2.11 12.95 -2.43
C ASN A 77 -2.49 14.23 -1.67
N ASN A 78 -3.78 14.54 -1.59
CA ASN A 78 -4.25 15.77 -0.96
C ASN A 78 -3.98 15.86 0.54
N SER A 79 -3.66 14.74 1.21
CA SER A 79 -3.29 14.79 2.64
C SER A 79 -2.07 15.67 2.90
N ILE A 80 -1.16 15.81 1.93
CA ILE A 80 0.01 16.70 2.03
C ILE A 80 -0.39 18.17 2.20
N LEU A 81 -1.57 18.57 1.73
CA LEU A 81 -2.04 19.94 1.84
C LEU A 81 -2.31 20.34 3.30
N LEU A 82 -2.47 19.35 4.19
CA LEU A 82 -2.65 19.56 5.63
C LEU A 82 -1.32 19.67 6.39
N ASP A 83 -0.19 19.33 5.76
CA ASP A 83 1.12 19.40 6.38
C ASP A 83 1.61 20.86 6.43
N THR A 84 1.84 21.37 7.64
CA THR A 84 2.25 22.75 7.89
C THR A 84 3.63 23.07 7.33
N GLN A 85 4.55 22.10 7.31
CA GLN A 85 5.88 22.27 6.73
C GLN A 85 5.77 22.38 5.21
N TYR A 86 4.93 21.55 4.57
CA TYR A 86 4.64 21.66 3.15
C TYR A 86 4.00 23.01 2.78
N GLN A 87 2.98 23.44 3.54
CA GLN A 87 2.33 24.73 3.32
C GLN A 87 3.33 25.89 3.40
N THR A 88 4.22 25.86 4.39
CA THR A 88 5.27 26.87 4.56
C THR A 88 6.22 26.89 3.36
N GLN A 89 6.69 25.71 2.95
CA GLN A 89 7.62 25.59 1.84
C GLN A 89 7.02 26.05 0.51
N ILE A 90 5.76 25.68 0.21
CA ILE A 90 5.09 26.13 -1.01
C ILE A 90 4.84 27.63 -1.01
N LYS A 91 4.42 28.22 0.12
CA LYS A 91 4.25 29.68 0.23
C LYS A 91 5.57 30.40 -0.04
N GLN A 92 6.66 29.92 0.55
CA GLN A 92 8.00 30.49 0.29
C GLN A 92 8.41 30.32 -1.17
N GLU A 93 8.18 29.15 -1.77
CA GLU A 93 8.52 28.89 -3.18
C GLU A 93 7.77 29.83 -4.13
N ILE A 94 6.47 30.05 -3.87
CA ILE A 94 5.65 30.99 -4.65
C ILE A 94 6.22 32.41 -4.54
N LEU A 95 6.50 32.88 -3.31
CA LEU A 95 7.06 34.22 -3.09
C LEU A 95 8.42 34.39 -3.78
N ASN A 96 9.32 33.41 -3.64
CA ASN A 96 10.62 33.41 -4.31
C ASN A 96 10.47 33.42 -5.83
N THR A 97 9.55 32.62 -6.37
CA THR A 97 9.29 32.57 -7.81
C THR A 97 8.83 33.92 -8.34
N VAL A 98 7.89 34.57 -7.64
CA VAL A 98 7.42 35.92 -8.00
C VAL A 98 8.54 36.94 -7.94
N GLN A 99 9.37 36.90 -6.88
CA GLN A 99 10.48 37.84 -6.72
C GLN A 99 11.58 37.66 -7.78
N ASN A 100 11.83 36.42 -8.22
CA ASN A 100 12.85 36.11 -9.23
C ASN A 100 12.39 36.37 -10.67
N ASN A 101 11.08 36.54 -10.90
CA ASN A 101 10.49 36.70 -12.24
C ASN A 101 9.64 37.99 -12.32
N LYS A 102 10.06 39.07 -11.67
CA LYS A 102 9.30 40.34 -11.58
C LYS A 102 8.98 40.96 -12.94
N ASP A 103 9.89 40.80 -13.90
CA ASP A 103 9.77 41.38 -15.25
C ASP A 103 9.03 40.46 -16.23
N ALA A 104 8.64 39.26 -15.80
CA ALA A 104 7.89 38.34 -16.64
C ALA A 104 6.46 38.82 -16.84
N ASN A 105 5.90 38.59 -18.04
CA ASN A 105 4.48 38.81 -18.25
C ASN A 105 3.64 37.85 -17.37
N PRO A 106 2.38 38.19 -17.05
CA PRO A 106 1.55 37.40 -16.14
C PRO A 106 1.35 35.93 -16.54
N ASN A 107 1.24 35.64 -17.84
CA ASN A 107 1.04 34.28 -18.33
C ASN A 107 2.30 33.43 -18.12
N THR A 108 3.47 33.95 -18.49
CA THR A 108 4.75 33.27 -18.27
C THR A 108 5.01 33.09 -16.78
N LEU A 109 4.76 34.12 -15.96
CA LEU A 109 4.91 34.02 -14.51
C LEU A 109 4.03 32.90 -13.93
N TRP A 110 2.79 32.79 -14.38
CA TRP A 110 1.88 31.75 -13.93
C TRP A 110 2.36 30.33 -14.29
N GLU A 111 2.87 30.12 -15.51
CA GLU A 111 3.44 28.83 -15.89
C GLU A 111 4.66 28.46 -15.05
N VAL A 112 5.54 29.42 -14.75
CA VAL A 112 6.71 29.21 -13.89
C VAL A 112 6.29 28.87 -12.46
N ILE A 113 5.30 29.58 -11.90
CA ILE A 113 4.75 29.29 -10.56
C ILE A 113 4.21 27.85 -10.51
N LYS A 114 3.38 27.45 -11.48
CA LYS A 114 2.85 26.08 -11.55
C LYS A 114 3.96 25.04 -11.65
N GLY A 115 4.98 25.30 -12.47
CA GLY A 115 6.15 24.43 -12.62
C GLY A 115 6.92 24.27 -11.30
N ASN A 116 7.17 25.36 -10.59
CA ASN A 116 7.88 25.34 -9.32
C ASN A 116 7.07 24.68 -8.20
N ILE A 117 5.77 24.96 -8.11
CA ILE A 117 4.86 24.25 -7.21
C ILE A 117 4.96 22.74 -7.47
N ARG A 118 4.78 22.31 -8.74
CA ARG A 118 4.85 20.89 -9.11
C ARG A 118 6.18 20.27 -8.69
N ASN A 119 7.30 20.92 -9.01
CA ASN A 119 8.63 20.41 -8.69
C ASN A 119 8.86 20.31 -7.18
N THR A 120 8.46 21.31 -6.42
CA THR A 120 8.57 21.34 -4.96
C THR A 120 7.68 20.28 -4.33
N THR A 121 6.45 20.10 -4.80
CA THR A 121 5.56 19.03 -4.35
C THR A 121 6.14 17.64 -4.63
N ILE A 122 6.71 17.41 -5.82
CA ILE A 122 7.36 16.13 -6.15
C ILE A 122 8.51 15.87 -5.18
N ARG A 123 9.42 16.83 -4.99
CA ARG A 123 10.57 16.68 -4.07
C ARG A 123 10.10 16.40 -2.65
N TYR A 124 9.11 17.14 -2.16
CA TYR A 124 8.58 16.98 -0.80
C TYR A 124 7.92 15.62 -0.59
N THR A 125 7.05 15.21 -1.52
CA THR A 125 6.36 13.91 -1.43
C THR A 125 7.36 12.75 -1.49
N SER A 126 8.37 12.81 -2.36
CA SER A 126 9.44 11.82 -2.39
C SER A 126 10.27 11.79 -1.11
N PHE A 127 10.56 12.95 -0.52
CA PHE A 127 11.22 13.04 0.78
C PHE A 127 10.39 12.39 1.89
N LYS A 128 9.11 12.75 2.01
CA LYS A 128 8.18 12.14 2.98
C LYS A 128 8.06 10.64 2.81
N GLN A 129 7.95 10.15 1.57
CA GLN A 129 7.91 8.72 1.29
C GLN A 129 9.17 8.01 1.81
N LYS A 130 10.35 8.62 1.62
CA LYS A 130 11.60 8.09 2.15
C LYS A 130 11.63 8.07 3.68
N GLU A 131 11.13 9.11 4.34
CA GLU A 131 11.01 9.15 5.80
C GLU A 131 10.07 8.05 6.32
N THR A 132 8.90 7.89 5.69
CA THR A 132 7.94 6.84 6.05
C THR A 132 8.53 5.44 5.87
N HIS A 133 9.19 5.17 4.75
CA HIS A 133 9.84 3.87 4.52
C HIS A 133 10.96 3.60 5.52
N LYS A 134 11.73 4.64 5.88
CA LYS A 134 12.76 4.51 6.92
C LYS A 134 12.12 4.16 8.26
N LEU A 135 11.07 4.88 8.67
CA LEU A 135 10.32 4.59 9.89
C LEU A 135 9.77 3.17 9.91
N GLU A 136 9.17 2.72 8.81
CA GLU A 136 8.67 1.35 8.65
C GLU A 136 9.79 0.31 8.86
N THR A 137 10.91 0.48 8.15
CA THR A 137 12.05 -0.44 8.23
C THR A 137 12.66 -0.48 9.63
N ASP A 138 12.84 0.69 10.26
CA ASP A 138 13.42 0.81 11.60
C ASP A 138 12.47 0.23 12.66
N THR A 139 11.15 0.44 12.52
CA THR A 139 10.13 -0.15 13.39
C THR A 139 10.13 -1.68 13.28
N ILE A 140 10.17 -2.24 12.06
CA ILE A 140 10.24 -3.71 11.86
C ILE A 140 11.48 -4.29 12.53
N LYS A 141 12.66 -3.72 12.29
CA LYS A 141 13.92 -4.17 12.93
C LYS A 141 13.87 -4.09 14.46
N THR A 142 13.22 -3.05 14.98
CA THR A 142 13.03 -2.89 16.43
C THR A 142 12.13 -3.99 16.97
N ILE A 143 11.01 -4.29 16.31
CA ILE A 143 10.13 -5.40 16.68
C ILE A 143 10.89 -6.73 16.67
N GLU A 144 11.62 -7.03 15.60
CA GLU A 144 12.42 -8.27 15.49
C GLU A 144 13.45 -8.38 16.63
N THR A 145 14.08 -7.27 17.01
CA THR A 145 15.06 -7.23 18.09
C THR A 145 14.39 -7.47 19.45
N LEU A 146 13.26 -6.80 19.72
CA LEU A 146 12.49 -6.96 20.96
C LEU A 146 11.90 -8.37 21.08
N GLU A 147 11.36 -8.92 19.99
CA GLU A 147 10.87 -10.30 19.97
C GLU A 147 12.00 -11.29 20.23
N LYS A 148 13.19 -11.09 19.66
CA LYS A 148 14.36 -11.93 19.97
C LYS A 148 14.79 -11.82 21.44
N GLN A 149 14.77 -10.62 22.02
CA GLN A 149 15.06 -10.41 23.44
C GLN A 149 14.03 -11.12 24.33
N LEU A 150 12.75 -11.04 23.98
CA LEU A 150 11.65 -11.72 24.68
C LEU A 150 11.88 -13.23 24.73
N HIS A 151 12.26 -13.85 23.60
CA HIS A 151 12.55 -15.29 23.54
C HIS A 151 13.80 -15.72 24.34
N GLN A 152 14.74 -14.79 24.57
CA GLN A 152 15.99 -15.06 25.29
C GLN A 152 15.89 -14.77 26.79
N THR A 153 14.82 -14.11 27.22
CA THR A 153 14.63 -13.68 28.60
C THR A 153 14.09 -14.83 29.44
N ASN A 154 14.80 -15.18 30.52
CA ASN A 154 14.39 -16.20 31.49
C ASN A 154 13.62 -15.61 32.69
N THR A 155 13.32 -14.32 32.67
CA THR A 155 12.57 -13.64 33.73
C THR A 155 11.09 -13.59 33.37
N ASN A 156 10.23 -13.62 34.40
CA ASN A 156 8.77 -13.45 34.21
C ASN A 156 8.36 -11.98 34.06
N ASP A 157 9.31 -11.05 34.06
CA ASP A 157 9.06 -9.61 33.97
C ASP A 157 9.34 -9.14 32.53
N THR A 158 8.45 -9.52 31.62
CA THR A 158 8.51 -9.20 30.19
C THR A 158 7.51 -8.13 29.76
N THR A 159 6.69 -7.65 30.69
CA THR A 159 5.56 -6.74 30.46
C THR A 159 5.97 -5.49 29.68
N ASP A 160 7.12 -4.89 29.99
CA ASP A 160 7.59 -3.68 29.30
C ASP A 160 7.98 -3.94 27.85
N ILE A 161 8.65 -5.08 27.57
CA ILE A 161 9.03 -5.49 26.22
C ILE A 161 7.78 -5.77 25.38
N GLU A 162 6.80 -6.47 25.96
CA GLU A 162 5.53 -6.78 25.32
C GLU A 162 4.71 -5.52 25.00
N ASN A 163 4.69 -4.56 25.93
CA ASN A 163 4.05 -3.26 25.72
C ASN A 163 4.74 -2.47 24.60
N GLU A 164 6.08 -2.46 24.57
CA GLU A 164 6.82 -1.78 23.51
C GLU A 164 6.57 -2.42 22.14
N ILE A 165 6.61 -3.76 22.04
CA ILE A 165 6.27 -4.49 20.80
C ILE A 165 4.86 -4.11 20.33
N THR A 166 3.90 -4.08 21.26
CA THR A 166 2.50 -3.72 20.95
C THR A 166 2.41 -2.30 20.39
N LEU A 167 3.09 -1.34 21.01
CA LEU A 167 3.12 0.05 20.53
C LEU A 167 3.77 0.15 19.14
N LYS A 168 4.88 -0.55 18.90
CA LYS A 168 5.55 -0.57 17.58
C LYS A 168 4.66 -1.20 16.50
N LYS A 169 3.94 -2.27 16.82
CA LYS A 169 2.96 -2.90 15.92
C LYS A 169 1.82 -1.93 15.56
N GLN A 170 1.29 -1.19 16.54
CA GLN A 170 0.28 -0.15 16.29
C GLN A 170 0.79 0.96 15.34
N ILE A 171 2.06 1.39 15.50
CA ILE A 171 2.67 2.36 14.57
C ILE A 171 2.74 1.78 13.15
N LEU A 172 3.16 0.53 13.03
CA LEU A 172 3.28 -0.15 11.74
C LEU A 172 1.92 -0.31 11.05
N ASP A 173 0.88 -0.67 11.81
CA ASP A 173 -0.50 -0.74 11.33
C ASP A 173 -0.99 0.61 10.80
N GLY A 174 -0.65 1.71 11.48
CA GLY A 174 -0.96 3.06 11.01
C GLY A 174 -0.31 3.41 9.66
N ILE A 175 0.93 2.97 9.44
CA ILE A 175 1.64 3.13 8.16
C ILE A 175 0.94 2.32 7.06
N TYR A 176 0.64 1.05 7.32
CA TYR A 176 -0.04 0.18 6.36
C TYR A 176 -1.44 0.64 6.02
N HIS A 177 -2.21 1.11 7.01
CA HIS A 177 -3.53 1.66 6.80
C HIS A 177 -3.49 2.90 5.89
N THR A 178 -2.51 3.79 6.10
CA THR A 178 -2.30 4.97 5.24
C THR A 178 -1.94 4.56 3.81
N HIS A 179 -1.06 3.58 3.66
CA HIS A 179 -0.68 3.04 2.34
C HIS A 179 -1.86 2.40 1.61
N LEU A 180 -2.64 1.58 2.32
CA LEU A 180 -3.84 0.90 1.81
C LEU A 180 -4.88 1.92 1.33
N ASN A 181 -5.17 2.96 2.11
CA ASN A 181 -6.08 4.04 1.71
C ASN A 181 -5.59 4.74 0.43
N GLY A 182 -4.27 4.93 0.29
CA GLY A 182 -3.67 5.47 -0.92
C GLY A 182 -3.86 4.57 -2.15
N ILE A 183 -3.80 3.23 -1.97
CA ILE A 183 -4.09 2.25 -3.03
C ILE A 183 -5.57 2.31 -3.41
N ILE A 184 -6.47 2.23 -2.43
CA ILE A 184 -7.93 2.27 -2.63
C ILE A 184 -8.33 3.51 -3.43
N LEU A 185 -7.85 4.69 -3.02
CA LEU A 185 -8.14 5.97 -3.69
C LEU A 185 -7.65 6.01 -5.16
N ARG A 186 -6.58 5.28 -5.49
CA ARG A 186 -6.04 5.19 -6.85
C ARG A 186 -6.72 4.13 -7.69
N ALA A 187 -7.14 3.03 -7.07
CA ALA A 187 -7.85 1.94 -7.73
C ALA A 187 -9.25 2.38 -8.23
N ARG A 188 -9.83 3.44 -7.64
CA ARG A 188 -11.21 3.90 -7.94
C ARG A 188 -12.23 2.75 -7.87
N ALA A 189 -11.97 1.79 -6.99
CA ALA A 189 -12.80 0.61 -6.85
C ALA A 189 -14.12 0.99 -6.17
N GLN A 190 -15.20 1.04 -6.95
CA GLN A 190 -16.54 1.41 -6.46
C GLN A 190 -17.01 0.55 -5.27
N HIS A 191 -16.60 -0.72 -5.20
CA HIS A 191 -17.01 -1.61 -4.10
C HIS A 191 -16.48 -1.18 -2.73
N VAL A 192 -15.33 -0.50 -2.65
CA VAL A 192 -14.83 0.02 -1.37
C VAL A 192 -15.63 1.23 -0.90
N GLU A 193 -16.13 2.05 -1.83
CA GLU A 193 -16.93 3.24 -1.52
C GLU A 193 -18.32 2.89 -0.94
N HIS A 194 -18.83 1.69 -1.20
CA HIS A 194 -20.14 1.22 -0.72
C HIS A 194 -20.08 0.46 0.62
N ASN A 195 -18.95 0.52 1.34
CA ASN A 195 -18.80 -0.04 2.70
C ASN A 195 -19.18 -1.53 2.82
N GLU A 196 -18.88 -2.35 1.82
CA GLU A 196 -18.88 -3.80 2.01
C GLU A 196 -17.74 -4.15 2.98
N LYS A 197 -18.08 -4.20 4.28
CA LYS A 197 -17.20 -4.73 5.32
C LYS A 197 -17.45 -6.22 5.41
N ASN A 198 -16.39 -7.01 5.48
CA ASN A 198 -16.51 -8.40 5.92
C ASN A 198 -17.24 -8.42 7.27
N THR A 199 -18.26 -9.28 7.35
CA THR A 199 -19.09 -9.46 8.54
C THR A 199 -18.40 -10.39 9.53
#